data_AF-A0A3M8LH07-F1
#
_entry.id   AF-A0A3M8LH07-F1
#
_cell.length_a   1.000
_cell.length_b   1.000
_cell.length_c   1.000
_cell.angle_alpha   90.00
_cell.angle_beta   90.00
_cell.angle_gamma   90.00
#
_symmetry.space_group_name_H-M   'P 1'
#
loop_
_entity.id
_entity.type
_entity.pdbx_description
1 polymer ?
#
loop_
_entity_poly.entity_id
_entity_poly.type
_entity_poly.pdbx_seq_one_letter_code
_entity_poly.pdbx_strand_id
1 'polypeptide(L)'
;MRKAWPLVPLLALTAVLLTGCSLGGGAQHAEDLAQAKQQMWEEDGHEGPLPALDEASVTANTVALAHVTERMLNEGRYPGACDELRDAAGAVYLATFYDVQQQKIFNLITQALPDALEHCDDADWESARPLVLNLDSMAHYYIGGYAWDEWQASRD
;
A
#
# COMPACT_ATOMS: atom_id res chain seq x y z
N MET A 1 59.85 15.25 -10.89
CA MET A 1 59.78 16.57 -10.22
C MET A 1 58.35 16.81 -9.75
N ARG A 2 58.17 17.32 -8.52
CA ARG A 2 56.89 17.62 -7.86
C ARG A 2 56.39 19.04 -8.20
N LYS A 3 55.06 19.24 -8.23
CA LYS A 3 54.23 20.41 -7.75
C LYS A 3 52.83 20.33 -8.42
N ALA A 4 51.70 20.02 -7.76
CA ALA A 4 50.89 20.73 -6.75
C ALA A 4 50.21 22.03 -7.28
N TRP A 5 48.92 21.97 -7.69
CA TRP A 5 47.67 22.52 -7.06
C TRP A 5 47.43 24.03 -7.28
N PRO A 6 46.18 24.56 -7.45
CA PRO A 6 44.98 24.39 -6.59
C PRO A 6 43.63 24.08 -7.34
N LEU A 7 42.70 23.31 -6.77
CA LEU A 7 41.51 23.68 -5.96
C LEU A 7 40.55 24.74 -6.55
N VAL A 8 39.40 24.28 -7.07
CA VAL A 8 38.05 24.83 -6.78
C VAL A 8 37.04 23.67 -6.83
N PRO A 9 36.13 23.53 -5.85
CA PRO A 9 35.25 22.38 -5.68
C PRO A 9 33.93 22.54 -6.44
N LEU A 10 33.51 21.51 -7.19
CA LEU A 10 32.11 21.37 -7.59
C LEU A 10 31.38 20.61 -6.49
N LEU A 11 30.51 21.33 -5.80
CA LEU A 11 29.59 20.84 -4.79
C LEU A 11 28.46 20.00 -5.42
N ALA A 12 28.06 19.02 -4.62
CA ALA A 12 26.69 18.51 -4.46
C ALA A 12 26.10 17.64 -5.58
N LEU A 13 26.15 16.32 -5.38
CA LEU A 13 25.00 15.42 -5.50
C LEU A 13 25.45 13.98 -5.19
N THR A 14 25.40 13.60 -3.91
CA THR A 14 25.20 12.21 -3.46
C THR A 14 24.96 12.24 -1.95
N ALA A 15 23.81 12.81 -1.58
CA ALA A 15 23.24 12.64 -0.26
C ALA A 15 22.13 11.59 -0.33
N VAL A 16 22.48 10.34 -0.61
CA VAL A 16 21.67 9.18 -0.21
C VAL A 16 22.66 8.05 -0.04
N LEU A 17 22.96 7.69 1.21
CA LEU A 17 23.23 6.33 1.67
C LEU A 17 23.76 6.40 3.12
N LEU A 18 23.07 5.65 3.99
CA LEU A 18 23.53 5.18 5.30
C LEU A 18 23.39 6.12 6.50
N THR A 19 22.18 6.60 6.73
CA THR A 19 21.58 6.58 8.08
C THR A 19 20.70 5.33 8.12
N GLY A 20 21.07 4.22 8.76
CA GLY A 20 21.45 4.11 10.16
C GLY A 20 20.41 3.19 10.80
N CYS A 21 20.85 2.09 11.40
CA CYS A 21 20.00 1.24 12.24
C CYS A 21 19.23 2.11 13.24
N SER A 22 17.91 2.17 13.15
CA SER A 22 17.07 2.80 14.17
C SER A 22 15.78 2.03 14.29
N LEU A 23 15.69 1.25 15.36
CA LEU A 23 14.49 0.62 15.92
C LEU A 23 13.46 1.67 16.43
N GLY A 24 13.34 2.82 15.74
CA GLY A 24 12.50 3.96 16.08
C GLY A 24 11.81 4.64 14.88
N GLY A 25 11.91 4.07 13.67
CA GLY A 25 11.39 4.66 12.42
C GLY A 25 9.87 4.56 12.20
N GLY A 26 9.08 4.15 13.19
CA GLY A 26 7.63 3.98 13.02
C GLY A 26 6.85 5.28 12.90
N ALA A 27 7.20 6.29 13.71
CA ALA A 27 6.45 7.55 13.76
C ALA A 27 6.73 8.45 12.55
N GLN A 28 7.99 8.55 12.13
CA GLN A 28 8.39 9.41 11.02
C GLN A 28 7.89 8.85 9.67
N HIS A 29 7.87 7.53 9.50
CA HIS A 29 7.23 6.90 8.34
C HIS A 29 5.70 7.02 8.35
N ALA A 30 5.06 7.11 9.51
CA ALA A 30 3.60 7.29 9.58
C ALA A 30 3.20 8.72 9.15
N GLU A 31 3.96 9.74 9.54
CA GLU A 31 3.74 11.13 9.11
C GLU A 31 4.04 11.32 7.61
N ASP A 32 5.18 10.80 7.12
CA ASP A 32 5.54 10.85 5.69
C ASP A 32 4.47 10.14 4.83
N LEU A 33 3.96 9.00 5.30
CA LEU A 33 2.92 8.24 4.61
C LEU A 33 1.57 8.95 4.67
N ALA A 34 1.17 9.52 5.81
CA ALA A 34 -0.06 10.30 5.91
C ALA A 34 -0.02 11.52 4.98
N GLN A 35 1.14 12.16 4.84
CA GLN A 35 1.34 13.28 3.92
C GLN A 35 1.26 12.82 2.45
N ALA A 36 1.87 11.68 2.11
CA ALA A 36 1.76 11.11 0.76
C ALA A 36 0.31 10.73 0.41
N LYS A 37 -0.43 10.14 1.36
CA LYS A 37 -1.85 9.80 1.19
C LYS A 37 -2.73 11.05 0.97
N GLN A 38 -2.47 12.12 1.73
CA GLN A 38 -3.16 13.40 1.54
C GLN A 38 -2.87 14.01 0.17
N GLN A 39 -1.63 13.93 -0.31
CA GLN A 39 -1.28 14.43 -1.65
C GLN A 39 -2.00 13.68 -2.77
N MET A 40 -2.05 12.35 -2.70
CA MET A 40 -2.78 11.54 -3.67
C MET A 40 -4.29 11.85 -3.67
N TRP A 41 -4.89 12.03 -2.49
CA TRP A 41 -6.30 12.44 -2.35
C TRP A 41 -6.59 13.78 -3.02
N GLU A 42 -5.68 14.75 -2.90
CA GLU A 42 -5.78 16.04 -3.58
C GLU A 42 -5.57 15.91 -5.10
N GLU A 43 -4.63 15.05 -5.54
CA GLU A 43 -4.36 14.77 -6.96
C GLU A 43 -5.55 14.10 -7.67
N ASP A 44 -6.29 13.24 -6.96
CA ASP A 44 -7.56 12.64 -7.43
C ASP A 44 -8.72 13.66 -7.49
N GLY A 45 -8.48 14.92 -7.11
CA GLY A 45 -9.44 16.02 -7.27
C GLY A 45 -10.43 16.16 -6.13
N HIS A 46 -10.16 15.56 -4.97
CA HIS A 46 -11.01 15.70 -3.80
C HIS A 46 -10.75 17.02 -3.06
N GLU A 47 -11.82 17.76 -2.74
CA GLU A 47 -11.73 18.96 -1.91
C GLU A 47 -11.81 18.58 -0.41
N GLY A 48 -10.75 18.91 0.35
CA GLY A 48 -10.74 18.78 1.81
C GLY A 48 -9.76 17.72 2.35
N PRO A 49 -9.67 17.58 3.68
CA PRO A 49 -8.76 16.61 4.29
C PRO A 49 -9.19 15.19 3.93
N LEU A 50 -8.20 14.32 3.78
CA LEU A 50 -8.41 12.88 3.65
C LEU A 50 -9.31 12.40 4.79
N PRO A 51 -10.46 11.76 4.48
CA PRO A 51 -11.35 11.29 5.53
C PRO A 51 -10.64 10.22 6.36
N ALA A 52 -10.69 10.37 7.68
CA ALA A 52 -10.34 9.26 8.57
C ALA A 52 -11.38 8.16 8.36
N LEU A 53 -10.94 6.99 7.89
CA LEU A 53 -11.79 5.81 7.86
C LEU A 53 -11.96 5.27 9.26
N ASP A 54 -13.20 4.98 9.64
CA ASP A 54 -13.46 4.23 10.86
C ASP A 54 -13.09 2.76 10.67
N GLU A 55 -12.89 2.07 11.80
CA GLU A 55 -12.47 0.67 11.81
C GLU A 55 -13.44 -0.23 11.03
N ALA A 56 -14.74 0.04 11.08
CA ALA A 56 -15.76 -0.70 10.34
C ALA A 56 -15.56 -0.59 8.82
N SER A 57 -15.29 0.62 8.32
CA SER A 57 -15.03 0.85 6.89
C SER A 57 -13.74 0.18 6.46
N VAL A 58 -12.70 0.20 7.31
CA VAL A 58 -11.45 -0.46 6.99
C VAL A 58 -11.62 -1.98 6.93
N THR A 59 -12.34 -2.55 7.89
CA THR A 59 -12.70 -3.97 7.90
C THR A 59 -13.46 -4.36 6.62
N ALA A 60 -14.50 -3.62 6.26
CA ALA A 60 -15.30 -3.91 5.06
C ALA A 60 -14.46 -3.91 3.77
N ASN A 61 -13.55 -2.93 3.63
CA ASN A 61 -12.70 -2.83 2.44
C ASN A 61 -11.60 -3.89 2.41
N THR A 62 -11.07 -4.30 3.57
CA THR A 62 -10.09 -5.40 3.62
C THR A 62 -10.74 -6.74 3.31
N VAL A 63 -11.98 -6.94 3.76
CA VAL A 63 -12.81 -8.09 3.36
C VAL A 63 -13.08 -8.08 1.86
N ALA A 64 -13.46 -6.93 1.30
CA ALA A 64 -13.65 -6.80 -0.15
C ALA A 64 -12.36 -7.10 -0.93
N LEU A 65 -11.22 -6.61 -0.44
CA LEU A 65 -9.91 -6.87 -1.04
C LEU A 65 -9.62 -8.36 -1.08
N ALA A 66 -9.81 -9.07 0.04
CA ALA A 66 -9.64 -10.52 0.11
C ALA A 66 -10.55 -11.27 -0.88
N HIS A 67 -11.84 -10.89 -1.00
CA HIS A 67 -12.76 -11.52 -1.96
C HIS A 67 -12.31 -11.33 -3.41
N VAL A 68 -11.91 -10.10 -3.76
CA VAL A 68 -11.47 -9.78 -5.12
C VAL A 68 -10.18 -10.54 -5.45
N THR A 69 -9.21 -10.56 -4.53
CA THR A 69 -7.94 -11.27 -4.76
C THR A 69 -8.14 -12.79 -4.79
N GLU A 70 -8.98 -13.38 -3.93
CA GLU A 70 -9.33 -14.82 -4.00
C GLU A 70 -9.95 -15.16 -5.37
N ARG A 71 -10.90 -14.34 -5.85
CA ARG A 71 -11.54 -14.56 -7.14
C ARG A 71 -10.54 -14.46 -8.28
N MET A 72 -9.70 -13.44 -8.30
CA MET A 72 -8.65 -13.26 -9.30
C MET A 72 -7.66 -14.43 -9.31
N LEU A 73 -7.28 -14.96 -8.14
CA LEU A 73 -6.36 -16.10 -8.05
C LEU A 73 -6.98 -17.42 -8.55
N ASN A 74 -8.30 -17.59 -8.40
CA ASN A 74 -9.04 -18.78 -8.81
C ASN A 74 -9.45 -18.75 -10.29
N GLU A 75 -9.92 -17.61 -10.77
CA GLU A 75 -10.50 -17.45 -12.12
C GLU A 75 -9.53 -16.80 -13.12
N GLY A 76 -8.42 -16.24 -12.62
CA GLY A 76 -7.54 -15.38 -13.39
C GLY A 76 -8.09 -13.96 -13.56
N ARG A 77 -7.52 -13.21 -14.49
CA ARG A 77 -7.99 -11.85 -14.84
C ARG A 77 -9.32 -11.92 -15.58
N TYR A 78 -10.42 -11.61 -14.90
CA TYR A 78 -11.77 -11.46 -15.48
C TYR A 78 -12.07 -10.00 -15.86
N PRO A 79 -13.07 -9.73 -16.73
CA PRO A 79 -13.49 -8.37 -17.05
C PRO A 79 -13.94 -7.60 -15.79
N GLY A 80 -13.30 -6.47 -15.50
CA GLY A 80 -13.58 -5.66 -14.30
C GLY A 80 -12.72 -6.00 -13.08
N ALA A 81 -11.84 -7.01 -13.15
CA ALA A 81 -11.00 -7.40 -12.01
C ALA A 81 -10.12 -6.27 -11.47
N CYS A 82 -9.51 -5.49 -12.35
CA CYS A 82 -8.63 -4.39 -11.95
C CYS A 82 -9.42 -3.22 -11.36
N ASP A 83 -10.64 -3.00 -11.82
CA ASP A 83 -11.54 -1.98 -11.25
C ASP A 83 -12.03 -2.40 -9.87
N GLU A 84 -12.46 -3.66 -9.70
CA GLU A 84 -12.83 -4.22 -8.39
C GLU A 84 -11.64 -4.20 -7.42
N LEU A 85 -10.42 -4.49 -7.90
CA LEU A 85 -9.20 -4.44 -7.09
C LEU A 85 -8.89 -3.00 -6.66
N ARG A 86 -9.05 -2.04 -7.57
CA ARG A 86 -8.85 -0.60 -7.30
C ARG A 86 -9.88 -0.09 -6.29
N ASP A 87 -11.14 -0.46 -6.44
CA ASP A 87 -12.22 -0.03 -5.55
C ASP A 87 -12.04 -0.61 -4.14
N ALA A 88 -11.76 -1.92 -4.03
CA ALA A 88 -11.53 -2.59 -2.75
C ALA A 88 -10.30 -2.04 -2.01
N ALA A 89 -9.27 -1.66 -2.76
CA ALA A 89 -8.03 -1.15 -2.19
C ALA A 89 -8.01 0.38 -2.00
N GLY A 90 -8.88 1.10 -2.70
CA GLY A 90 -8.96 2.57 -2.66
C GLY A 90 -9.17 3.11 -1.26
N ALA A 91 -10.05 2.48 -0.47
CA ALA A 91 -10.24 2.84 0.94
C ALA A 91 -9.14 2.28 1.87
N VAL A 92 -8.60 1.09 1.58
CA VAL A 92 -7.46 0.52 2.34
C VAL A 92 -6.27 1.49 2.32
N TYR A 93 -6.03 2.17 1.20
CA TYR A 93 -4.98 3.18 1.05
C TYR A 93 -5.17 4.39 1.97
N LEU A 94 -6.39 4.70 2.41
CA LEU A 94 -6.70 5.88 3.22
C LEU A 94 -6.70 5.61 4.73
N ALA A 95 -6.63 4.34 5.12
CA ALA A 95 -6.68 3.93 6.53
C ALA A 95 -5.42 4.36 7.32
N THR A 96 -5.63 4.86 8.55
CA THR A 96 -4.57 5.11 9.54
C THR A 96 -4.96 4.46 10.86
N PHE A 97 -4.04 3.73 11.47
CA PHE A 97 -4.30 2.97 12.70
C PHE A 97 -3.41 3.39 13.85
N TYR A 98 -3.98 3.40 15.06
CA TYR A 98 -3.21 3.53 16.29
C TYR A 98 -2.50 2.23 16.68
N ASP A 99 -3.04 1.08 16.26
CA ASP A 99 -2.37 -0.21 16.44
C ASP A 99 -1.21 -0.37 15.44
N VAL A 100 -0.01 -0.62 15.98
CA VAL A 100 1.23 -0.70 15.19
C VAL A 100 1.24 -1.91 14.26
N GLN A 101 0.57 -3.01 14.62
CA GLN A 101 0.52 -4.20 13.77
C GLN A 101 -0.45 -4.00 12.61
N GLN A 102 -1.65 -3.46 12.86
CA GLN A 102 -2.59 -3.07 11.82
C GLN A 102 -1.93 -2.08 10.83
N GLN A 103 -1.26 -1.04 11.35
CA GLN A 103 -0.56 -0.07 10.49
C GLN A 103 0.52 -0.73 9.62
N LYS A 104 1.28 -1.69 10.14
CA LYS A 104 2.30 -2.42 9.35
C LYS A 104 1.69 -3.22 8.21
N ILE A 105 0.60 -3.93 8.47
CA ILE A 105 -0.08 -4.72 7.44
C ILE A 105 -0.55 -3.81 6.31
N PHE A 106 -1.18 -2.69 6.67
CA PHE A 106 -1.69 -1.73 5.69
C PHE A 106 -0.59 -1.03 4.91
N ASN A 107 0.54 -0.74 5.53
CA ASN A 107 1.69 -0.19 4.80
C ASN A 107 2.17 -1.16 3.72
N LEU A 108 2.20 -2.47 4.01
CA LEU A 108 2.60 -3.47 3.03
C LEU A 108 1.57 -3.61 1.90
N ILE A 109 0.27 -3.58 2.21
CA ILE A 109 -0.79 -3.58 1.19
C ILE A 109 -0.68 -2.34 0.29
N THR A 110 -0.51 -1.16 0.92
CA THR A 110 -0.34 0.14 0.25
C THR A 110 0.88 0.15 -0.68
N GLN A 111 1.97 -0.52 -0.31
CA GLN A 111 3.19 -0.62 -1.13
C GLN A 111 3.05 -1.58 -2.32
N ALA A 112 2.30 -2.69 -2.15
CA ALA A 112 2.17 -3.72 -3.19
C ALA A 112 1.06 -3.40 -4.22
N LEU A 113 0.07 -2.59 -3.83
CA LEU A 113 -1.10 -2.31 -4.65
C LEU A 113 -0.78 -1.62 -5.99
N PRO A 114 0.08 -0.57 -6.06
CA PRO A 114 0.36 0.12 -7.32
C PRO A 114 0.92 -0.82 -8.39
N ASP A 115 1.93 -1.63 -8.04
CA ASP A 115 2.52 -2.61 -8.95
C ASP A 115 1.47 -3.65 -9.40
N ALA A 116 0.62 -4.11 -8.49
CA ALA A 116 -0.44 -5.06 -8.82
C ALA A 116 -1.45 -4.47 -9.81
N LEU A 117 -1.85 -3.21 -9.62
CA LEU A 117 -2.76 -2.50 -10.53
C LEU A 117 -2.11 -2.22 -11.89
N GLU A 118 -0.84 -1.78 -11.92
CA GLU A 118 -0.09 -1.55 -13.16
C GLU A 118 -0.07 -2.81 -14.03
N HIS A 119 0.34 -3.95 -13.46
CA HIS A 119 0.37 -5.21 -14.21
C HIS A 119 -1.03 -5.75 -14.54
N CYS A 120 -2.04 -5.46 -13.72
CA CYS A 120 -3.43 -5.85 -14.00
C CYS A 120 -3.99 -5.07 -15.20
N ASP A 121 -3.76 -3.76 -15.24
CA ASP A 121 -4.24 -2.85 -16.29
C ASP A 121 -3.55 -3.16 -17.64
N ASP A 122 -2.25 -3.49 -17.62
CA ASP A 122 -1.45 -3.90 -18.78
C ASP A 122 -1.83 -5.26 -19.39
N ALA A 123 -2.82 -5.95 -18.80
CA ALA A 123 -3.23 -7.29 -19.17
C ALA A 123 -2.14 -8.37 -19.03
N ASP A 124 -1.06 -8.09 -18.30
CA ASP A 124 0.01 -9.05 -18.00
C ASP A 124 -0.30 -9.80 -16.69
N TRP A 125 -1.25 -10.73 -16.79
CA TRP A 125 -1.71 -11.49 -15.64
C TRP A 125 -0.60 -12.33 -14.98
N GLU A 126 0.36 -12.86 -15.73
CA GLU A 126 1.44 -13.67 -15.16
C GLU A 126 2.34 -12.85 -14.23
N SER A 127 2.58 -11.58 -14.56
CA SER A 127 3.29 -10.64 -13.68
C SER A 127 2.42 -10.10 -12.55
N ALA A 128 1.12 -9.89 -12.78
CA ALA A 128 0.19 -9.42 -11.75
C ALA A 128 -0.10 -10.48 -10.67
N ARG A 129 -0.17 -11.76 -11.05
CA ARG A 129 -0.57 -12.86 -10.16
C ARG A 129 0.24 -12.98 -8.86
N PRO A 130 1.59 -12.93 -8.85
CA PRO A 130 2.34 -12.96 -7.58
C PRO A 130 2.08 -11.73 -6.70
N LEU A 131 1.78 -10.58 -7.28
CA LEU A 131 1.45 -9.36 -6.55
C LEU A 131 0.04 -9.44 -5.94
N VAL A 132 -0.93 -9.95 -6.70
CA VAL A 132 -2.28 -10.26 -6.21
C VAL A 132 -2.25 -11.30 -5.10
N LEU A 133 -1.41 -12.34 -5.19
CA LEU A 133 -1.22 -13.32 -4.11
C LEU A 133 -0.65 -12.68 -2.83
N ASN A 134 0.26 -11.72 -2.99
CA ASN A 134 0.81 -10.99 -1.85
C ASN A 134 -0.28 -10.14 -1.17
N LEU A 135 -1.08 -9.41 -1.97
CA LEU A 135 -2.24 -8.65 -1.47
C LEU A 135 -3.23 -9.54 -0.74
N ASP A 136 -3.58 -10.70 -1.32
CA ASP A 136 -4.46 -11.70 -0.73
C ASP A 136 -3.97 -12.17 0.64
N SER A 137 -2.68 -12.51 0.73
CA SER A 137 -2.06 -12.99 1.96
C SER A 137 -2.09 -11.93 3.07
N MET A 138 -1.86 -10.67 2.71
CA MET A 138 -1.87 -9.56 3.67
C MET A 138 -3.30 -9.22 4.14
N ALA A 139 -4.28 -9.25 3.22
CA ALA A 139 -5.68 -9.06 3.57
C ALA A 139 -6.16 -10.16 4.54
N HIS A 140 -5.83 -11.43 4.26
CA HIS A 140 -6.14 -12.55 5.15
C HIS A 140 -5.43 -12.48 6.50
N TYR A 141 -4.19 -11.99 6.55
CA TYR A 141 -3.50 -11.78 7.81
C TYR A 141 -4.19 -10.73 8.69
N TYR A 142 -4.69 -9.64 8.10
CA TYR A 142 -5.53 -8.69 8.83
C TYR A 142 -6.84 -9.32 9.28
N ILE A 143 -7.55 -9.99 8.38
CA ILE A 143 -8.84 -10.63 8.66
C ILE A 143 -8.74 -11.60 9.84
N GLY A 144 -7.74 -12.49 9.83
CA GLY A 144 -7.56 -13.46 10.92
C GLY A 144 -7.24 -12.82 12.29
N GLY A 145 -6.69 -11.60 12.29
CA GLY A 145 -6.38 -10.87 13.52
C GLY A 145 -7.51 -9.98 14.02
N TYR A 146 -8.31 -9.42 13.12
CA TYR A 146 -9.12 -8.23 13.43
C TYR A 146 -10.53 -8.21 12.80
N ALA A 147 -10.84 -9.07 11.83
CA ALA A 147 -12.09 -8.99 11.05
C ALA A 147 -12.67 -10.38 10.68
N TRP A 148 -12.45 -11.38 11.54
CA TRP A 148 -12.83 -12.77 11.25
C TRP A 148 -14.35 -12.96 11.16
N ASP A 149 -15.10 -12.33 12.05
CA ASP A 149 -16.55 -12.48 12.12
C ASP A 149 -17.22 -11.83 10.89
N GLU A 150 -16.73 -10.65 10.48
CA GLU A 150 -17.16 -9.96 9.27
C GLU A 150 -16.82 -10.75 8.01
N TRP A 151 -15.63 -11.36 7.96
CA TRP A 151 -15.26 -12.25 6.87
C TRP A 151 -16.21 -13.45 6.77
N GLN A 152 -16.50 -14.14 7.87
CA GLN A 152 -17.43 -15.26 7.86
C GLN A 152 -18.83 -14.82 7.40
N ALA A 153 -19.34 -13.72 7.92
CA ALA A 153 -20.65 -13.18 7.55
C ALA A 153 -20.75 -12.78 6.07
N SER A 154 -19.62 -12.41 5.43
CA SER A 154 -19.60 -12.03 4.02
C SER A 154 -19.61 -13.21 3.03
N ARG A 155 -19.48 -14.45 3.52
CA ARG A 155 -19.47 -15.68 2.69
C ARG A 155 -20.82 -16.38 2.58
N ASP A 156 -21.79 -15.96 3.38
CA ASP A 156 -23.17 -16.48 3.43
C ASP A 156 -24.09 -15.78 2.41
#